data_AF-A0A820YPE4-F1
#
_entry.id   AF-A0A820YPE4-F1
#
_cell.length_a   1.000
_cell.length_b   1.000
_cell.length_c   1.000
_cell.angle_alpha   90.00
_cell.angle_beta   90.00
_cell.angle_gamma   90.00
#
_symmetry.space_group_name_H-M   'P 1'
#
loop_
_entity.id
_entity.type
_entity.pdbx_description
1 polymer ?
#
loop_
_entity_poly.entity_id
_entity_poly.type
_entity_poly.pdbx_seq_one_letter_code
_entity_poly.pdbx_strand_id
1 'polypeptide(L)'
;FAPSKRWHVDQMIKVLTTAGNSVRDDIVSSLIGIISSSPDLHGYTAYQLYKILRNDITQQPLVQVASWTLGEFGDLFVSGQYEQLNDGENFQVTENEIVDILERVLNWSISTVVTREYAINALMKLSTRFPSCSDRIQSIMTYYACNMNLELQTRAVEYTSLFTKHNIIRPSIVERMPVLISNPSSNTNSNEQQEQIYNQEENSSNDRHINHVPPNEPVVDLLKLLDEPLQTNGSIHPYEQQQKPLSSNPVTDFIFGDDIQHNHSNNIIPPMIALDKNGLRIVFTFEREGTILTIHSKTTNFTQYPITNFIFKAAVPKTLTIELYPPDSTTIPANNSEEINQIIKISNPNKEKLRMRIKLNYLFNNSPMSDEAELNTFPEQCYN
;
A
#
# COMPACT_ATOMS: atom_id res chain seq x y z
N PHE A 1 -25.36 -1.67 -16.86
CA PHE A 1 -24.74 -2.47 -17.94
C PHE A 1 -23.81 -1.58 -18.76
N ALA A 2 -22.67 -2.11 -19.19
CA ALA A 2 -21.76 -1.46 -20.13
C ALA A 2 -21.29 -2.48 -21.18
N PRO A 3 -21.50 -2.26 -22.49
CA PRO A 3 -21.19 -3.25 -23.53
C PRO A 3 -19.70 -3.37 -23.85
N SER A 4 -18.87 -2.40 -23.47
CA SER A 4 -17.41 -2.46 -23.59
C SER A 4 -16.74 -1.53 -22.57
N LYS A 5 -15.45 -1.79 -22.25
CA LYS A 5 -14.67 -0.89 -21.39
C LYS A 5 -14.56 0.52 -21.99
N ARG A 6 -14.40 0.64 -23.31
CA ARG A 6 -14.38 1.92 -24.04
C ARG A 6 -15.66 2.72 -23.82
N TRP A 7 -16.82 2.09 -24.04
CA TRP A 7 -18.12 2.73 -23.80
C TRP A 7 -18.29 3.17 -22.34
N HIS A 8 -17.76 2.40 -21.39
CA HIS A 8 -17.79 2.77 -19.97
C HIS A 8 -16.97 4.04 -19.70
N VAL A 9 -15.74 4.12 -20.22
CA VAL A 9 -14.90 5.33 -20.15
C VAL A 9 -15.60 6.52 -20.83
N ASP A 10 -16.16 6.33 -22.03
CA ASP A 10 -16.92 7.37 -22.75
C ASP A 10 -18.11 7.90 -21.94
N GLN A 11 -18.88 7.02 -21.29
CA GLN A 11 -20.01 7.45 -20.45
C GLN A 11 -19.53 8.14 -19.17
N MET A 12 -18.48 7.66 -18.50
CA MET A 12 -17.96 8.31 -17.30
C MET A 12 -17.39 9.70 -17.62
N ILE A 13 -16.64 9.85 -18.72
CA ILE A 13 -16.18 11.16 -19.22
C ILE A 13 -17.38 12.05 -19.54
N LYS A 14 -18.39 11.56 -20.25
CA LYS A 14 -19.60 12.34 -20.56
C LYS A 14 -20.40 12.75 -19.32
N VAL A 15 -20.49 11.89 -18.30
CA VAL A 15 -21.12 12.20 -17.00
C VAL A 15 -20.33 13.29 -16.28
N LEU A 16 -19.01 13.18 -16.22
CA LEU A 16 -18.13 14.23 -15.68
C LEU A 16 -18.33 15.56 -16.44
N THR A 17 -18.36 15.53 -17.78
CA THR A 17 -18.61 16.72 -18.62
C THR A 17 -19.99 17.36 -18.39
N THR A 18 -21.01 16.57 -18.03
CA THR A 18 -22.40 17.05 -17.87
C THR A 18 -22.72 17.48 -16.44
N ALA A 19 -22.19 16.79 -15.43
CA ALA A 19 -22.45 17.08 -14.02
C ALA A 19 -21.34 17.93 -13.34
N GLY A 20 -20.17 18.05 -13.97
CA GLY A 20 -19.09 18.95 -13.53
C GLY A 20 -18.68 18.75 -12.08
N ASN A 21 -18.82 19.82 -11.28
CA ASN A 21 -18.42 19.85 -9.87
C ASN A 21 -19.43 19.21 -8.90
N SER A 22 -20.54 18.64 -9.39
CA SER A 22 -21.52 17.91 -8.57
C SER A 22 -21.26 16.40 -8.49
N VAL A 23 -20.16 15.92 -9.09
CA VAL A 23 -19.76 14.51 -9.08
C VAL A 23 -18.97 14.19 -7.80
N ARG A 24 -19.18 13.00 -7.23
CA ARG A 24 -18.46 12.49 -6.04
C ARG A 24 -17.05 11.99 -6.42
N ASP A 25 -16.09 12.13 -5.50
CA ASP A 25 -14.67 11.83 -5.75
C ASP A 25 -14.37 10.33 -5.96
N ASP A 26 -15.26 9.41 -5.57
CA ASP A 26 -15.14 7.99 -5.87
C ASP A 26 -15.30 7.66 -7.36
N ILE A 27 -15.94 8.55 -8.13
CA ILE A 27 -16.04 8.44 -9.59
C ILE A 27 -14.67 8.72 -10.25
N VAL A 28 -13.85 9.60 -9.65
CA VAL A 28 -12.48 9.89 -10.11
C VAL A 28 -11.59 8.66 -9.96
N SER A 29 -11.57 8.06 -8.76
CA SER A 29 -10.76 6.86 -8.49
C SER A 29 -11.25 5.63 -9.25
N SER A 30 -12.58 5.46 -9.40
CA SER A 30 -13.17 4.39 -10.20
C SER A 30 -12.81 4.51 -11.69
N LEU A 31 -12.83 5.72 -12.27
CA LEU A 31 -12.44 5.93 -13.66
C LEU A 31 -10.94 5.68 -13.88
N ILE A 32 -10.08 6.18 -12.97
CA ILE A 32 -8.63 5.91 -13.00
C ILE A 32 -8.34 4.39 -12.91
N GLY A 33 -9.08 3.65 -12.09
CA GLY A 33 -8.98 2.19 -12.01
C GLY A 33 -9.36 1.49 -13.32
N ILE A 34 -10.44 1.92 -13.98
CA ILE A 34 -10.88 1.36 -15.28
C ILE A 34 -9.87 1.68 -16.39
N ILE A 35 -9.35 2.91 -16.43
CA ILE A 35 -8.34 3.33 -17.41
C ILE A 35 -7.05 2.50 -17.24
N SER A 36 -6.47 2.47 -16.04
CA SER A 36 -5.23 1.71 -15.76
C SER A 36 -5.38 0.20 -16.02
N SER A 37 -6.59 -0.35 -15.91
CA SER A 37 -6.92 -1.74 -16.24
C SER A 37 -7.12 -2.01 -17.74
N SER A 38 -6.79 -1.07 -18.63
CA SER A 38 -7.18 -1.07 -20.05
C SER A 38 -6.09 -0.46 -20.96
N PRO A 39 -4.94 -1.14 -21.15
CA PRO A 39 -3.79 -0.59 -21.86
C PRO A 39 -4.10 -0.11 -23.28
N ASP A 40 -4.95 -0.83 -24.00
CA ASP A 40 -5.37 -0.54 -25.38
C ASP A 40 -6.12 0.81 -25.50
N LEU A 41 -6.66 1.32 -24.39
CA LEU A 41 -7.44 2.56 -24.33
C LEU A 41 -6.66 3.76 -23.78
N HIS A 42 -5.42 3.58 -23.31
CA HIS A 42 -4.64 4.65 -22.68
C HIS A 42 -4.46 5.88 -23.59
N GLY A 43 -3.95 5.69 -24.82
CA GLY A 43 -3.72 6.78 -25.77
C GLY A 43 -5.02 7.45 -26.25
N TYR A 44 -6.06 6.66 -26.52
CA TYR A 44 -7.40 7.15 -26.86
C TYR A 44 -7.97 8.08 -25.78
N THR A 45 -7.90 7.62 -24.52
CA THR A 45 -8.42 8.35 -23.36
C THR A 45 -7.61 9.63 -23.09
N ALA A 46 -6.29 9.58 -23.26
CA ALA A 46 -5.41 10.75 -23.14
C ALA A 46 -5.76 11.84 -24.17
N TYR A 47 -5.96 11.48 -25.45
CA TYR A 47 -6.40 12.42 -26.49
C TYR A 47 -7.78 13.02 -26.19
N GLN A 48 -8.75 12.19 -25.79
CA GLN A 48 -10.11 12.62 -25.47
C GLN A 48 -10.13 13.62 -24.30
N LEU A 49 -9.37 13.34 -23.23
CA LEU A 49 -9.25 14.22 -22.07
C LEU A 49 -8.45 15.51 -22.38
N TYR A 50 -7.39 15.45 -23.19
CA TYR A 50 -6.70 16.64 -23.72
C TYR A 50 -7.69 17.54 -24.49
N LYS A 51 -8.48 16.97 -25.41
CA LYS A 51 -9.42 17.70 -26.28
C LYS A 51 -10.49 18.43 -25.46
N ILE A 52 -10.89 17.89 -24.31
CA ILE A 52 -11.81 18.56 -23.39
C ILE A 52 -11.10 19.63 -22.55
N LEU A 53 -9.94 19.31 -21.94
CA LEU A 53 -9.15 20.27 -21.13
C LEU A 53 -8.77 21.53 -21.91
N ARG A 54 -8.49 21.41 -23.21
CA ARG A 54 -8.15 22.56 -24.06
C ARG A 54 -9.28 23.58 -24.12
N ASN A 55 -10.53 23.14 -24.00
CA ASN A 55 -11.73 23.98 -24.08
C ASN A 55 -12.19 24.47 -22.70
N ASP A 56 -12.23 23.61 -21.67
CA ASP A 56 -12.72 23.94 -20.33
C ASP A 56 -11.89 23.26 -19.22
N ILE A 57 -11.71 23.96 -18.10
CA ILE A 57 -11.02 23.53 -16.88
C ILE A 57 -11.79 23.88 -15.59
N THR A 58 -13.06 24.29 -15.69
CA THR A 58 -13.90 24.60 -14.53
C THR A 58 -14.23 23.35 -13.70
N GLN A 59 -14.31 22.19 -14.36
CA GLN A 59 -14.81 20.91 -13.84
C GLN A 59 -13.72 20.12 -13.09
N GLN A 60 -13.60 20.33 -11.80
CA GLN A 60 -12.50 19.82 -10.97
C GLN A 60 -12.32 18.29 -11.04
N PRO A 61 -13.36 17.44 -10.91
CA PRO A 61 -13.17 15.98 -10.96
C PRO A 61 -12.68 15.50 -12.33
N LEU A 62 -13.13 16.14 -13.42
CA LEU A 62 -12.66 15.84 -14.77
C LEU A 62 -11.19 16.24 -14.97
N VAL A 63 -10.81 17.42 -14.45
CA VAL A 63 -9.42 17.90 -14.51
C VAL A 63 -8.47 16.99 -13.72
N GLN A 64 -8.89 16.45 -12.57
CA GLN A 64 -8.08 15.49 -11.80
C GLN A 64 -7.78 14.21 -12.58
N VAL A 65 -8.81 13.56 -13.17
CA VAL A 65 -8.62 12.37 -14.03
C VAL A 65 -7.74 12.71 -15.23
N ALA A 66 -7.98 13.85 -15.88
CA ALA A 66 -7.23 14.27 -17.06
C ALA A 66 -5.76 14.57 -16.73
N SER A 67 -5.45 15.26 -15.63
CA SER A 67 -4.08 15.48 -15.17
C SER A 67 -3.38 14.16 -14.85
N TRP A 68 -4.03 13.21 -14.17
CA TRP A 68 -3.45 11.89 -13.92
C TRP A 68 -3.16 11.12 -15.22
N THR A 69 -4.12 11.09 -16.15
CA THR A 69 -4.04 10.35 -17.43
C THR A 69 -2.96 10.95 -18.34
N LEU A 70 -2.88 12.28 -18.45
CA LEU A 70 -1.82 12.96 -19.18
C LEU A 70 -0.44 12.76 -18.52
N GLY A 71 -0.39 12.72 -17.19
CA GLY A 71 0.82 12.38 -16.46
C GLY A 71 1.35 11.00 -16.82
N GLU A 72 0.50 9.96 -16.85
CA GLU A 72 0.92 8.56 -17.06
C GLU A 72 1.09 8.10 -18.51
N PHE A 73 0.36 8.72 -19.44
CA PHE A 73 0.28 8.28 -20.84
C PHE A 73 0.56 9.40 -21.86
N GLY A 74 1.10 10.54 -21.42
CA GLY A 74 1.49 11.64 -22.31
C GLY A 74 2.52 11.25 -23.37
N ASP A 75 3.39 10.28 -23.09
CA ASP A 75 4.34 9.69 -24.06
C ASP A 75 3.65 8.80 -25.11
N LEU A 76 2.66 7.99 -24.71
CA LEU A 76 1.81 7.22 -25.64
C LEU A 76 0.94 8.14 -26.52
N PHE A 77 0.62 9.33 -26.01
CA PHE A 77 -0.11 10.35 -26.74
C PHE A 77 0.78 11.08 -27.76
N VAL A 78 1.97 11.56 -27.35
CA VAL A 78 2.93 12.23 -28.24
C VAL A 78 3.51 11.27 -29.30
N SER A 79 3.64 9.97 -29.00
CA SER A 79 4.10 8.97 -29.97
C SER A 79 3.08 8.64 -31.07
N GLY A 80 1.85 9.17 -31.00
CA GLY A 80 0.79 8.92 -31.98
C GLY A 80 0.19 7.51 -31.93
N GLN A 81 0.49 6.72 -30.89
CA GLN A 81 0.06 5.33 -30.75
C GLN A 81 -1.37 5.22 -30.18
N TYR A 82 -2.33 5.84 -30.86
CA TYR A 82 -3.75 5.75 -30.54
C TYR A 82 -4.59 5.58 -31.81
N GLU A 83 -5.72 4.88 -31.70
CA GLU A 83 -6.74 4.90 -32.75
C GLU A 83 -7.21 6.34 -32.94
N GLN A 84 -6.83 6.96 -34.05
CA GLN A 84 -7.39 8.25 -34.46
C GLN A 84 -8.92 8.09 -34.60
N LEU A 85 -9.67 8.92 -33.88
CA LEU A 85 -11.05 9.18 -34.26
C LEU A 85 -11.04 9.77 -35.68
N ASN A 86 -12.00 9.39 -36.53
CA ASN A 86 -12.03 9.73 -37.96
C ASN A 86 -12.30 11.23 -38.28
N ASP A 87 -11.97 12.14 -37.36
CA ASP A 87 -11.80 13.58 -37.64
C ASP A 87 -10.47 13.75 -38.41
N GLY A 88 -10.53 14.13 -39.69
CA GLY A 88 -9.39 14.10 -40.63
C GLY A 88 -8.27 15.13 -40.42
N GLU A 89 -7.96 15.53 -39.19
CA GLU A 89 -6.82 16.40 -38.86
C GLU A 89 -5.67 15.59 -38.23
N ASN A 90 -4.48 15.65 -38.83
CA ASN A 90 -3.25 15.11 -38.25
C ASN A 90 -2.76 16.01 -37.10
N PHE A 91 -3.49 15.98 -35.99
CA PHE A 91 -3.25 16.80 -34.81
C PHE A 91 -2.08 16.25 -33.98
N GLN A 92 -0.85 16.51 -34.46
CA GLN A 92 0.38 16.23 -33.72
C GLN A 92 0.52 17.21 -32.55
N VAL A 93 0.25 16.72 -31.33
CA VAL A 93 0.44 17.50 -30.10
C VAL A 93 1.90 17.47 -29.69
N THR A 94 2.46 18.65 -29.40
CA THR A 94 3.83 18.77 -28.90
C THR A 94 3.89 18.59 -27.38
N GLU A 95 5.03 18.10 -26.87
CA GLU A 95 5.29 17.95 -25.42
C GLU A 95 4.99 19.24 -24.64
N ASN A 96 5.31 20.39 -25.24
CA ASN A 96 5.12 21.71 -24.65
C ASN A 96 3.65 22.05 -24.39
N GLU A 97 2.73 21.70 -25.30
CA GLU A 97 1.29 21.98 -25.12
C GLU A 97 0.67 21.22 -23.95
N ILE A 98 1.17 20.00 -23.69
CA ILE A 98 0.73 19.20 -22.54
C ILE A 98 1.19 19.86 -21.24
N VAL A 99 2.42 20.39 -21.22
CA VAL A 99 2.95 21.20 -20.11
C VAL A 99 2.21 22.53 -19.97
N ASP A 100 1.87 23.22 -21.06
CA ASP A 100 1.08 24.46 -21.07
C ASP A 100 -0.30 24.25 -20.42
N ILE A 101 -0.97 23.13 -20.74
CA ILE A 101 -2.28 22.79 -20.16
C ILE A 101 -2.16 22.51 -18.66
N LEU A 102 -1.15 21.76 -18.22
CA LEU A 102 -0.94 21.46 -16.80
C LEU A 102 -0.49 22.70 -16.00
N GLU A 103 0.35 23.56 -16.56
CA GLU A 103 0.73 24.84 -15.96
C GLU A 103 -0.48 25.79 -15.84
N ARG A 104 -1.34 25.82 -16.87
CA ARG A 104 -2.63 26.54 -16.81
C ARG A 104 -3.54 26.00 -15.71
N VAL A 105 -3.62 24.68 -15.51
CA VAL A 105 -4.39 24.06 -14.41
C VAL A 105 -3.83 24.40 -13.03
N LEU A 106 -2.50 24.45 -12.89
CA LEU A 106 -1.85 24.90 -11.65
C LEU A 106 -2.18 26.36 -11.35
N ASN A 107 -1.96 27.25 -12.31
CA ASN A 107 -2.07 28.70 -12.12
C ASN A 107 -3.52 29.22 -12.14
N TRP A 108 -4.50 28.39 -12.50
CA TRP A 108 -5.92 28.75 -12.48
C TRP A 108 -6.43 28.97 -11.05
N SER A 109 -7.00 30.15 -10.76
CA SER A 109 -7.35 30.58 -9.40
C SER A 109 -8.42 29.72 -8.72
N ILE A 110 -9.38 29.21 -9.50
CA ILE A 110 -10.50 28.37 -9.05
C ILE A 110 -10.09 26.88 -8.91
N SER A 111 -8.88 26.52 -9.37
CA SER A 111 -8.34 25.16 -9.23
C SER A 111 -8.20 24.78 -7.75
N THR A 112 -8.83 23.68 -7.34
CA THR A 112 -8.74 23.19 -5.96
C THR A 112 -7.34 22.65 -5.66
N VAL A 113 -6.97 22.59 -4.38
CA VAL A 113 -5.65 22.10 -3.95
C VAL A 113 -5.39 20.69 -4.50
N VAL A 114 -6.38 19.78 -4.38
CA VAL A 114 -6.30 18.41 -4.92
C VAL A 114 -6.08 18.41 -6.44
N THR A 115 -6.77 19.27 -7.20
CA THR A 115 -6.55 19.38 -8.66
C THR A 115 -5.12 19.86 -8.98
N ARG A 116 -4.58 20.82 -8.22
CA ARG A 116 -3.17 21.25 -8.34
C ARG A 116 -2.19 20.16 -7.94
N GLU A 117 -2.52 19.35 -6.93
CA GLU A 117 -1.72 18.19 -6.50
C GLU A 117 -1.62 17.11 -7.57
N TYR A 118 -2.71 16.82 -8.28
CA TYR A 118 -2.67 15.94 -9.46
C TYR A 118 -1.81 16.54 -10.57
N ALA A 119 -1.94 17.85 -10.85
CA ALA A 119 -1.16 18.50 -11.91
C ALA A 119 0.35 18.58 -11.61
N ILE A 120 0.76 18.85 -10.37
CA ILE A 120 2.20 18.89 -10.01
C ILE A 120 2.84 17.49 -10.04
N ASN A 121 2.11 16.45 -9.60
CA ASN A 121 2.55 15.05 -9.74
C ASN A 121 2.64 14.64 -11.22
N ALA A 122 1.65 15.02 -12.04
CA ALA A 122 1.67 14.77 -13.48
C ALA A 122 2.88 15.43 -14.17
N LEU A 123 3.18 16.70 -13.88
CA LEU A 123 4.38 17.37 -14.38
C LEU A 123 5.66 16.65 -13.93
N MET A 124 5.74 16.19 -12.68
CA MET A 124 6.90 15.44 -12.20
C MET A 124 7.12 14.14 -12.99
N LYS A 125 6.04 13.40 -13.29
CA LYS A 125 6.09 12.19 -14.15
C LYS A 125 6.45 12.50 -15.60
N LEU A 126 5.95 13.61 -16.15
CA LEU A 126 6.32 14.05 -17.50
C LEU A 126 7.78 14.51 -17.60
N SER A 127 8.39 14.98 -16.51
CA SER A 127 9.75 15.53 -16.51
C SER A 127 10.85 14.53 -16.95
N THR A 128 10.58 13.23 -16.91
CA THR A 128 11.49 12.17 -17.38
C THR A 128 11.07 11.57 -18.72
N ARG A 129 9.79 11.74 -19.10
CA ARG A 129 9.21 11.30 -20.38
C ARG A 129 9.46 12.32 -21.50
N PHE A 130 9.44 13.61 -21.17
CA PHE A 130 9.64 14.76 -22.06
C PHE A 130 10.94 15.49 -21.71
N PRO A 131 12.12 15.01 -22.19
CA PRO A 131 13.41 15.61 -21.83
C PRO A 131 13.51 17.07 -22.29
N SER A 132 12.89 17.42 -23.41
CA SER A 132 12.85 18.80 -23.94
C SER A 132 12.12 19.80 -23.03
N CYS A 133 11.24 19.30 -22.15
CA CYS A 133 10.48 20.12 -21.21
C CYS A 133 11.02 20.06 -19.76
N SER A 134 12.04 19.23 -19.48
CA SER A 134 12.55 18.95 -18.12
C SER A 134 12.91 20.22 -17.33
N ASP A 135 13.66 21.15 -17.95
CA ASP A 135 14.16 22.36 -17.27
C ASP A 135 13.05 23.38 -17.00
N ARG A 136 12.05 23.46 -17.89
CA ARG A 136 10.82 24.24 -17.68
C ARG A 136 10.04 23.68 -16.50
N ILE A 137 9.90 22.36 -16.42
CA ILE A 137 9.21 21.70 -15.32
C ILE A 137 9.96 21.93 -14.00
N GLN A 138 11.29 21.82 -13.97
CA GLN A 138 12.10 22.15 -12.79
C GLN A 138 11.89 23.61 -12.34
N SER A 139 11.77 24.55 -13.28
CA SER A 139 11.48 25.96 -12.98
C SER A 139 10.11 26.14 -12.32
N ILE A 140 9.08 25.43 -12.82
CA ILE A 140 7.74 25.41 -12.21
C ILE A 140 7.79 24.82 -10.78
N MET A 141 8.50 23.71 -10.56
CA MET A 141 8.67 23.13 -9.21
C MET A 141 9.36 24.11 -8.26
N THR A 142 10.40 24.80 -8.73
CA THR A 142 11.15 25.78 -7.94
C THR A 142 10.27 26.98 -7.54
N TYR A 143 9.32 27.38 -8.39
CA TYR A 143 8.32 28.41 -8.04
C TYR A 143 7.31 27.91 -6.98
N TYR A 144 6.81 26.69 -7.11
CA TYR A 144 5.86 26.10 -6.16
C TYR A 144 6.47 25.71 -4.80
N ALA A 145 7.81 25.64 -4.69
CA ALA A 145 8.52 25.41 -3.41
C ALA A 145 8.30 26.51 -2.35
N CYS A 146 7.74 27.66 -2.73
CA CYS A 146 7.35 28.76 -1.84
C CYS A 146 5.82 28.97 -1.76
N ASN A 147 5.01 27.98 -2.14
CA ASN A 147 3.55 28.06 -2.06
C ASN A 147 3.08 28.10 -0.59
N MET A 148 1.98 28.82 -0.30
CA MET A 148 1.39 28.88 1.05
C MET A 148 0.68 27.58 1.48
N ASN A 149 0.34 26.70 0.52
CA ASN A 149 -0.25 25.41 0.83
C ASN A 149 0.84 24.35 1.08
N LEU A 150 0.83 23.76 2.28
CA LEU A 150 1.87 22.84 2.76
C LEU A 150 2.05 21.58 1.91
N GLU A 151 0.97 21.01 1.37
CA GLU A 151 1.02 19.80 0.53
C GLU A 151 1.70 20.08 -0.82
N LEU A 152 1.27 21.16 -1.50
CA LEU A 152 1.91 21.62 -2.73
C LEU A 152 3.36 22.04 -2.49
N GLN A 153 3.64 22.72 -1.37
CA GLN A 153 4.98 23.17 -1.02
C GLN A 153 5.93 21.99 -0.77
N THR A 154 5.52 21.02 0.05
CA THR A 154 6.33 19.84 0.40
C THR A 154 6.72 19.07 -0.85
N ARG A 155 5.74 18.73 -1.69
CA ARG A 155 5.99 17.99 -2.95
C ARG A 155 6.88 18.79 -3.91
N ALA A 156 6.68 20.11 -4.02
CA ALA A 156 7.52 20.95 -4.86
C ALA A 156 8.99 21.02 -4.38
N VAL A 157 9.22 21.08 -3.06
CA VAL A 157 10.56 21.03 -2.46
C VAL A 157 11.22 19.66 -2.67
N GLU A 158 10.48 18.57 -2.44
CA GLU A 158 10.95 17.20 -2.68
C GLU A 158 11.32 16.97 -4.14
N TYR A 159 10.45 17.34 -5.08
CA TYR A 159 10.70 17.23 -6.52
C TYR A 159 11.91 18.08 -6.93
N THR A 160 12.04 19.31 -6.42
CA THR A 160 13.22 20.17 -6.67
C THR A 160 14.52 19.54 -6.12
N SER A 161 14.45 18.85 -4.98
CA SER A 161 15.56 18.06 -4.43
C SER A 161 15.91 16.85 -5.32
N LEU A 162 14.90 16.20 -5.93
CA LEU A 162 15.12 15.11 -6.91
C LEU A 162 15.80 15.62 -8.19
N PHE A 163 15.38 16.76 -8.76
CA PHE A 163 16.06 17.38 -9.91
C PHE A 163 17.53 17.72 -9.62
N THR A 164 17.81 18.28 -8.43
CA THR A 164 19.14 18.85 -8.12
C THR A 164 20.15 17.85 -7.57
N LYS A 165 19.73 16.91 -6.72
CA LYS A 165 20.64 15.94 -6.04
C LYS A 165 20.56 14.52 -6.60
N HIS A 166 19.42 14.14 -7.17
CA HIS A 166 19.09 12.73 -7.41
C HIS A 166 18.57 12.46 -8.84
N ASN A 167 18.96 13.31 -9.80
CA ASN A 167 18.49 13.24 -11.20
C ASN A 167 18.74 11.87 -11.86
N ILE A 168 19.78 11.14 -11.43
CA ILE A 168 20.11 9.79 -11.94
C ILE A 168 19.04 8.76 -11.57
N ILE A 169 18.47 8.81 -10.37
CA ILE A 169 17.43 7.88 -9.91
C ILE A 169 16.00 8.40 -10.16
N ARG A 170 15.86 9.67 -10.56
CA ARG A 170 14.57 10.29 -10.89
C ARG A 170 13.73 9.46 -11.88
N PRO A 171 14.27 8.92 -13.00
CA PRO A 171 13.50 8.08 -13.93
C PRO A 171 12.87 6.86 -13.26
N SER A 172 13.64 6.10 -12.48
CA SER A 172 13.16 4.87 -11.83
C SER A 172 12.14 5.12 -10.71
N ILE A 173 12.18 6.28 -10.06
CA ILE A 173 11.17 6.67 -9.06
C ILE A 173 9.83 7.03 -9.70
N VAL A 174 9.81 7.54 -10.94
CA VAL A 174 8.59 7.95 -11.65
C VAL A 174 8.19 6.99 -12.78
N GLU A 175 8.58 5.72 -12.67
CA GLU A 175 8.04 4.63 -13.49
C GLU A 175 6.52 4.52 -13.33
N ARG A 176 5.86 3.83 -14.27
CA ARG A 176 4.39 3.72 -14.28
C ARG A 176 3.88 3.01 -13.03
N MET A 177 2.84 3.56 -12.42
CA MET A 177 2.16 2.91 -11.30
C MET A 177 1.64 1.52 -11.70
N PRO A 178 1.81 0.48 -10.86
CA PRO A 178 1.20 -0.83 -11.07
C PRO A 178 -0.33 -0.75 -11.22
N VAL A 179 -0.89 -1.64 -12.05
CA VAL A 179 -2.32 -1.67 -12.33
C VAL A 179 -3.12 -2.00 -11.07
N LEU A 180 -4.16 -1.21 -10.78
CA LEU A 180 -5.04 -1.42 -9.64
C LEU A 180 -5.95 -2.62 -9.88
N ILE A 181 -5.72 -3.72 -9.17
CA ILE A 181 -6.62 -4.88 -9.19
C ILE A 181 -7.94 -4.50 -8.49
N SER A 182 -8.96 -4.20 -9.29
CA SER A 182 -10.28 -3.82 -8.78
C SER A 182 -11.04 -5.04 -8.24
N ASN A 183 -11.07 -5.20 -6.91
CA ASN A 183 -12.06 -6.07 -6.27
C ASN A 183 -13.47 -5.54 -6.59
N PRO A 184 -14.37 -6.34 -7.19
CA PRO A 184 -15.65 -5.85 -7.73
C PRO A 184 -16.71 -5.52 -6.67
N SER A 185 -16.41 -5.71 -5.38
CA SER A 185 -17.35 -5.58 -4.26
C SER A 185 -17.49 -4.16 -3.67
N SER A 186 -16.64 -3.21 -4.07
CA SER A 186 -16.57 -1.90 -3.40
C SER A 186 -17.63 -0.85 -3.82
N ASN A 187 -18.50 -1.14 -4.80
CA ASN A 187 -19.27 -0.07 -5.47
C ASN A 187 -20.77 -0.37 -5.75
N THR A 188 -21.38 -1.29 -5.00
CA THR A 188 -22.82 -1.68 -5.17
C THR A 188 -23.72 -1.25 -4.00
N ASN A 189 -23.16 -1.06 -2.80
CA ASN A 189 -23.95 -0.84 -1.59
C ASN A 189 -24.34 0.64 -1.39
N SER A 190 -25.43 1.08 -2.01
CA SER A 190 -26.12 2.32 -1.61
C SER A 190 -27.63 2.41 -1.95
N ASN A 191 -28.08 2.03 -3.16
CA ASN A 191 -29.39 2.51 -3.66
C ASN A 191 -30.30 1.50 -4.42
N GLU A 192 -30.01 0.20 -4.47
CA GLU A 192 -30.82 -0.77 -5.27
C GLU A 192 -31.40 -1.94 -4.43
N GLN A 193 -32.30 -1.64 -3.48
CA GLN A 193 -33.05 -2.66 -2.71
C GLN A 193 -34.53 -2.29 -2.44
N GLN A 194 -35.28 -1.82 -3.47
CA GLN A 194 -36.70 -1.51 -3.27
C GLN A 194 -37.70 -2.00 -4.34
N GLU A 195 -37.27 -2.53 -5.49
CA GLU A 195 -38.18 -3.05 -6.52
C GLU A 195 -37.79 -4.44 -7.07
N GLN A 196 -37.85 -5.48 -6.22
CA GLN A 196 -37.96 -6.88 -6.68
C GLN A 196 -38.41 -7.91 -5.61
N ILE A 197 -39.38 -7.57 -4.76
CA ILE A 197 -40.05 -8.55 -3.88
C ILE A 197 -41.57 -8.47 -4.04
N TYR A 198 -42.06 -9.02 -5.15
CA TYR A 198 -43.44 -9.50 -5.30
C TYR A 198 -43.42 -10.66 -6.30
N ASN A 199 -44.10 -11.77 -5.95
CA ASN A 199 -44.10 -13.07 -6.65
C ASN A 199 -42.89 -14.01 -6.41
N GLN A 200 -42.75 -14.55 -5.20
CA GLN A 200 -42.70 -16.01 -4.95
C GLN A 200 -42.46 -16.32 -3.46
N GLU A 201 -43.54 -16.47 -2.69
CA GLU A 201 -43.52 -17.22 -1.42
C GLU A 201 -44.38 -18.49 -1.60
N GLU A 202 -43.74 -19.66 -1.52
CA GLU A 202 -44.23 -20.85 -0.80
C GLU A 202 -43.27 -22.04 -1.03
N ASN A 203 -42.25 -22.18 -0.18
CA ASN A 203 -42.15 -23.31 0.76
C ASN A 203 -40.84 -23.27 1.60
N SER A 204 -40.87 -24.02 2.71
CA SER A 204 -39.71 -24.40 3.55
C SER A 204 -38.99 -23.28 4.32
N SER A 205 -39.66 -22.87 5.39
CA SER A 205 -39.12 -22.22 6.60
C SER A 205 -37.73 -22.71 7.04
N ASN A 206 -36.86 -21.81 7.50
CA ASN A 206 -36.66 -21.61 8.94
C ASN A 206 -35.73 -20.44 9.31
N ASP A 207 -36.14 -19.74 10.37
CA ASP A 207 -35.44 -18.83 11.30
C ASP A 207 -34.42 -17.76 10.87
N ARG A 208 -34.39 -16.71 11.69
CA ARG A 208 -33.79 -15.40 11.41
C ARG A 208 -32.54 -15.12 12.26
N HIS A 209 -31.82 -14.10 11.79
CA HIS A 209 -31.21 -13.00 12.56
C HIS A 209 -29.73 -13.04 13.01
N ILE A 210 -29.00 -12.06 12.45
CA ILE A 210 -28.24 -10.98 13.12
C ILE A 210 -26.69 -10.99 13.05
N ASN A 211 -26.20 -9.86 12.53
CA ASN A 211 -24.88 -9.21 12.65
C ASN A 211 -23.62 -9.90 12.09
N HIS A 212 -23.46 -9.74 10.78
CA HIS A 212 -22.15 -9.54 10.16
C HIS A 212 -21.54 -8.19 10.63
N VAL A 213 -20.30 -8.19 11.10
CA VAL A 213 -19.49 -6.97 11.33
C VAL A 213 -18.52 -6.81 10.13
N PRO A 214 -18.40 -5.62 9.51
CA PRO A 214 -17.48 -5.40 8.37
C PRO A 214 -16.01 -5.19 8.82
N PRO A 215 -15.01 -5.33 7.92
CA PRO A 215 -13.63 -5.64 8.32
C PRO A 215 -12.58 -4.53 8.16
N ASN A 216 -11.54 -4.63 9.01
CA ASN A 216 -10.13 -4.25 8.79
C ASN A 216 -9.78 -2.92 8.07
N GLU A 217 -9.34 -1.93 8.85
CA GLU A 217 -8.64 -0.73 8.38
C GLU A 217 -7.16 -0.99 7.97
N PRO A 218 -6.53 -0.09 7.18
CA PRO A 218 -5.17 -0.26 6.67
C PRO A 218 -4.06 -0.04 7.71
N VAL A 219 -2.85 -0.53 7.41
CA VAL A 219 -1.70 -0.66 8.33
C VAL A 219 -1.03 0.68 8.73
N VAL A 220 -1.57 1.82 8.27
CA VAL A 220 -0.98 3.16 8.42
C VAL A 220 -0.86 3.60 9.90
N ASP A 221 -1.75 3.14 10.77
CA ASP A 221 -1.87 3.67 12.13
C ASP A 221 -0.81 3.14 13.12
N LEU A 222 -0.29 1.92 12.88
CA LEU A 222 0.74 1.29 13.73
C LEU A 222 2.07 2.06 13.79
N LEU A 223 2.38 2.84 12.75
CA LEU A 223 3.59 3.67 12.66
C LEU A 223 3.46 5.03 13.37
N LYS A 224 2.23 5.49 13.67
CA LYS A 224 1.99 6.75 14.39
C LYS A 224 2.13 6.59 15.90
N LEU A 225 1.74 5.42 16.43
CA LEU A 225 1.83 5.05 17.85
C LEU A 225 3.27 4.77 18.34
N LEU A 226 4.27 5.49 17.82
CA LEU A 226 5.67 5.44 18.26
C LEU A 226 6.20 6.81 18.71
N ASP A 227 5.49 7.90 18.40
CA ASP A 227 5.95 9.28 18.62
C ASP A 227 5.20 10.01 19.78
N GLU A 228 4.32 9.32 20.53
CA GLU A 228 3.50 9.85 21.65
C GLU A 228 4.13 9.62 23.05
N PRO A 229 4.26 10.65 23.90
CA PRO A 229 4.75 10.51 25.28
C PRO A 229 3.62 10.23 26.29
N LEU A 230 3.70 9.10 27.00
CA LEU A 230 2.71 8.70 28.00
C LEU A 230 2.59 9.69 29.17
N GLN A 231 1.40 10.24 29.39
CA GLN A 231 1.07 10.93 30.64
C GLN A 231 0.82 9.93 31.77
N THR A 232 1.41 10.19 32.93
CA THR A 232 1.24 9.35 34.13
C THR A 232 -0.04 9.69 34.89
N ASN A 233 -0.83 8.67 35.23
CA ASN A 233 -1.70 8.67 36.41
C ASN A 233 -1.74 7.23 36.95
N GLY A 234 -1.69 7.04 38.27
CA GLY A 234 -1.48 5.71 38.83
C GLY A 234 -2.10 5.45 40.21
N SER A 235 -2.27 4.17 40.50
CA SER A 235 -2.41 3.56 41.83
C SER A 235 -2.08 2.06 41.67
N ILE A 236 -1.11 1.45 42.37
CA ILE A 236 -1.04 1.20 43.83
C ILE A 236 -2.09 0.14 44.22
N HIS A 237 -1.77 -1.06 44.75
CA HIS A 237 -0.52 -1.58 45.34
C HIS A 237 -0.31 -3.13 45.09
N PRO A 238 0.55 -3.92 45.80
CA PRO A 238 1.39 -4.94 45.12
C PRO A 238 1.19 -6.39 45.60
N TYR A 239 2.01 -7.31 45.06
CA TYR A 239 2.59 -8.41 45.84
C TYR A 239 4.03 -8.70 45.37
N GLU A 240 4.98 -8.69 46.31
CA GLU A 240 6.33 -9.26 46.12
C GLU A 240 6.37 -10.70 46.64
N GLN A 241 7.21 -11.54 46.03
CA GLN A 241 8.05 -12.45 46.80
C GLN A 241 9.32 -12.80 46.01
N GLN A 242 10.45 -12.82 46.71
CA GLN A 242 11.80 -13.01 46.15
C GLN A 242 12.32 -14.40 46.50
N GLN A 243 13.14 -15.02 45.63
CA GLN A 243 14.54 -15.38 45.95
C GLN A 243 15.27 -16.07 44.77
N LYS A 244 16.56 -16.38 44.97
CA LYS A 244 17.56 -16.71 43.94
C LYS A 244 18.45 -17.89 44.43
N PRO A 245 19.53 -18.27 43.71
CA PRO A 245 19.64 -19.44 42.82
C PRO A 245 20.34 -20.66 43.46
N LEU A 246 20.49 -21.76 42.70
CA LEU A 246 21.80 -22.47 42.57
C LEU A 246 21.89 -23.41 41.34
N SER A 247 23.12 -23.86 41.04
CA SER A 247 23.59 -24.79 40.00
C SER A 247 22.98 -26.22 40.07
N SER A 248 22.99 -27.11 39.05
CA SER A 248 24.13 -27.55 38.22
C SER A 248 23.75 -28.49 37.05
N ASN A 249 24.61 -28.59 36.02
CA ASN A 249 24.67 -29.66 34.99
C ASN A 249 25.64 -30.81 35.45
N PRO A 250 25.85 -31.96 34.76
CA PRO A 250 25.39 -32.42 33.43
C PRO A 250 24.66 -33.80 33.48
N VAL A 251 24.43 -34.56 32.38
CA VAL A 251 25.35 -35.49 31.66
C VAL A 251 24.80 -35.79 30.23
N THR A 252 25.63 -36.40 29.36
CA THR A 252 25.39 -36.78 27.95
C THR A 252 24.41 -37.97 27.79
N ASP A 253 24.05 -38.56 26.62
CA ASP A 253 24.64 -38.68 25.25
C ASP A 253 23.49 -39.01 24.21
N PHE A 254 23.60 -39.49 22.96
CA PHE A 254 24.66 -40.09 22.12
C PHE A 254 24.33 -40.02 20.59
N ILE A 255 25.36 -40.08 19.73
CA ILE A 255 25.45 -40.67 18.36
C ILE A 255 24.41 -40.30 17.25
N PHE A 256 24.87 -39.57 16.23
CA PHE A 256 25.05 -39.93 14.79
C PHE A 256 25.46 -38.63 14.04
N GLY A 257 26.30 -38.59 13.00
CA GLY A 257 27.20 -39.53 12.33
C GLY A 257 27.97 -38.72 11.25
N ASP A 258 29.26 -38.98 11.01
CA ASP A 258 30.14 -38.09 10.22
C ASP A 258 30.14 -38.44 8.71
N ASP A 259 30.13 -37.40 7.85
CA ASP A 259 30.85 -37.40 6.56
C ASP A 259 30.86 -36.00 5.88
N ILE A 260 32.07 -35.42 5.78
CA ILE A 260 32.61 -34.69 4.61
C ILE A 260 32.16 -33.23 4.29
N GLN A 261 33.13 -32.33 4.53
CA GLN A 261 33.49 -31.07 3.81
C GLN A 261 32.93 -29.69 4.22
N HIS A 262 33.89 -28.84 4.63
CA HIS A 262 34.01 -27.38 4.45
C HIS A 262 33.14 -26.41 5.27
N ASN A 263 33.73 -25.95 6.38
CA ASN A 263 33.88 -24.54 6.77
C ASN A 263 32.69 -23.57 6.52
N HIS A 264 31.93 -23.29 7.58
CA HIS A 264 31.81 -21.93 8.09
C HIS A 264 31.66 -21.93 9.62
N SER A 265 32.01 -20.83 10.29
CA SER A 265 31.89 -20.70 11.75
C SER A 265 30.45 -20.36 12.14
N ASN A 266 29.73 -21.33 12.69
CA ASN A 266 28.31 -21.19 13.03
C ASN A 266 28.07 -20.14 14.12
N ASN A 267 27.67 -18.93 13.72
CA ASN A 267 27.03 -17.95 14.60
C ASN A 267 25.60 -18.40 14.91
N ILE A 268 25.45 -19.39 15.80
CA ILE A 268 24.12 -19.88 16.21
C ILE A 268 23.43 -18.80 17.05
N ILE A 269 22.41 -18.17 16.48
CA ILE A 269 21.57 -17.19 17.15
C ILE A 269 20.48 -17.93 17.92
N PRO A 270 20.28 -17.68 19.23
CA PRO A 270 19.27 -18.38 20.01
C PRO A 270 17.84 -18.01 19.58
N PRO A 271 16.89 -18.96 19.57
CA PRO A 271 15.49 -18.69 19.23
C PRO A 271 14.80 -17.81 20.27
N MET A 272 13.75 -17.10 19.84
CA MET A 272 12.95 -16.19 20.66
C MET A 272 11.47 -16.58 20.60
N ILE A 273 10.75 -16.53 21.72
CA ILE A 273 9.27 -16.52 21.71
C ILE A 273 8.82 -15.07 21.43
N ALA A 274 8.12 -14.86 20.33
CA ALA A 274 7.58 -13.55 19.92
C ALA A 274 6.16 -13.32 20.45
N LEU A 275 5.36 -14.37 20.60
CA LEU A 275 4.08 -14.34 21.30
C LEU A 275 3.81 -15.68 21.96
N ASP A 276 3.17 -15.67 23.13
CA ASP A 276 2.53 -16.84 23.73
C ASP A 276 1.26 -16.35 24.45
N LYS A 277 0.13 -16.40 23.76
CA LYS A 277 -1.13 -15.78 24.21
C LYS A 277 -2.33 -16.46 23.56
N ASN A 278 -3.44 -16.60 24.28
CA ASN A 278 -4.70 -17.17 23.77
C ASN A 278 -4.56 -18.61 23.19
N GLY A 279 -3.51 -19.35 23.58
CA GLY A 279 -3.18 -20.66 23.01
C GLY A 279 -2.45 -20.61 21.66
N LEU A 280 -2.16 -19.42 21.14
CA LEU A 280 -1.32 -19.19 19.97
C LEU A 280 0.11 -18.85 20.43
N ARG A 281 1.09 -19.61 19.93
CA ARG A 281 2.52 -19.33 20.15
C ARG A 281 3.19 -18.99 18.83
N ILE A 282 4.06 -17.97 18.85
CA ILE A 282 4.95 -17.64 17.74
C ILE A 282 6.40 -17.71 18.23
N VAL A 283 7.22 -18.49 17.53
CA VAL A 283 8.66 -18.66 17.80
C VAL A 283 9.44 -18.16 16.58
N PHE A 284 10.43 -17.32 16.83
CA PHE A 284 11.37 -16.81 15.84
C PHE A 284 12.69 -17.58 15.93
N THR A 285 13.12 -18.17 14.82
CA THR A 285 14.52 -18.61 14.61
C THR A 285 15.20 -17.65 13.63
N PHE A 286 16.52 -17.48 13.76
CA PHE A 286 17.26 -16.42 13.09
C PHE A 286 18.44 -16.97 12.27
N GLU A 287 18.55 -16.52 11.04
CA GLU A 287 19.72 -16.67 10.17
C GLU A 287 20.21 -15.26 9.79
N ARG A 288 21.52 -15.07 9.60
CA ARG A 288 22.09 -13.75 9.34
C ARG A 288 23.20 -13.77 8.28
N GLU A 289 23.00 -12.98 7.24
CA GLU A 289 23.94 -12.77 6.14
C GLU A 289 24.39 -11.29 6.15
N GLY A 290 25.49 -11.00 6.85
CA GLY A 290 26.07 -9.66 6.95
C GLY A 290 25.15 -8.63 7.63
N THR A 291 24.54 -7.77 6.82
CA THR A 291 23.57 -6.74 7.23
C THR A 291 22.11 -7.19 7.15
N ILE A 292 21.83 -8.36 6.55
CA ILE A 292 20.48 -8.91 6.44
C ILE A 292 20.27 -9.96 7.54
N LEU A 293 19.18 -9.80 8.29
CA LEU A 293 18.66 -10.78 9.24
C LEU A 293 17.41 -11.43 8.63
N THR A 294 17.47 -12.74 8.43
CA THR A 294 16.32 -13.57 8.05
C THR A 294 15.72 -14.16 9.33
N ILE A 295 14.46 -13.86 9.59
CA ILE A 295 13.68 -14.43 10.69
C ILE A 295 12.70 -15.43 10.09
N HIS A 296 12.77 -16.68 10.55
CA HIS A 296 11.74 -17.67 10.29
C HIS A 296 10.77 -17.65 11.46
N SER A 297 9.56 -17.17 11.22
CA SER A 297 8.46 -17.18 12.18
C SER A 297 7.72 -18.50 12.08
N LYS A 298 7.71 -19.28 13.16
CA LYS A 298 6.90 -20.49 13.34
C LYS A 298 5.70 -20.17 14.21
N THR A 299 4.50 -20.40 13.69
CA THR A 299 3.23 -20.14 14.37
C THR A 299 2.50 -21.45 14.68
N THR A 300 2.19 -21.66 15.95
CA THR A 300 1.63 -22.90 16.50
C THR A 300 0.34 -22.62 17.28
N ASN A 301 -0.70 -23.41 17.04
CA ASN A 301 -1.99 -23.32 17.73
C ASN A 301 -2.22 -24.50 18.69
N PHE A 302 -2.21 -24.23 19.99
CA PHE A 302 -2.48 -25.20 21.06
C PHE A 302 -3.97 -25.27 21.46
N THR A 303 -4.86 -24.52 20.82
CA THR A 303 -6.30 -24.56 21.11
C THR A 303 -6.99 -25.74 20.41
N GLN A 304 -8.18 -26.09 20.90
CA GLN A 304 -8.97 -27.22 20.39
C GLN A 304 -9.69 -26.94 19.05
N TYR A 305 -9.61 -25.72 18.53
CA TYR A 305 -10.28 -25.30 17.28
C TYR A 305 -9.26 -24.75 16.29
N PRO A 306 -9.46 -24.93 14.97
CA PRO A 306 -8.59 -24.32 13.98
C PRO A 306 -8.73 -22.79 14.00
N ILE A 307 -7.61 -22.11 13.79
CA ILE A 307 -7.55 -20.66 13.61
C ILE A 307 -7.51 -20.39 12.11
N THR A 308 -8.46 -19.61 11.57
CA THR A 308 -8.57 -19.33 10.14
C THR A 308 -8.30 -17.85 9.84
N ASN A 309 -8.05 -17.52 8.56
CA ASN A 309 -7.72 -16.16 8.10
C ASN A 309 -6.60 -15.49 8.91
N PHE A 310 -5.55 -16.26 9.25
CA PHE A 310 -4.37 -15.76 9.96
C PHE A 310 -3.61 -14.73 9.11
N ILE A 311 -3.50 -13.51 9.63
CA ILE A 311 -2.76 -12.40 9.01
C ILE A 311 -1.77 -11.86 10.03
N PHE A 312 -0.48 -12.13 9.78
CA PHE A 312 0.64 -11.56 10.52
C PHE A 312 1.08 -10.22 9.91
N LYS A 313 1.31 -9.22 10.75
CA LYS A 313 1.88 -7.91 10.40
C LYS A 313 3.01 -7.58 11.38
N ALA A 314 4.09 -6.96 10.88
CA ALA A 314 5.19 -6.47 11.71
C ALA A 314 5.67 -5.09 11.25
N ALA A 315 6.16 -4.29 12.20
CA ALA A 315 6.77 -2.99 11.97
C ALA A 315 8.08 -2.87 12.77
N VAL A 316 9.06 -2.17 12.20
CA VAL A 316 10.39 -1.89 12.78
C VAL A 316 10.68 -0.39 12.71
N PRO A 317 11.69 0.14 13.43
CA PRO A 317 12.13 1.53 13.30
C PRO A 317 12.44 1.94 11.87
N LYS A 318 12.20 3.22 11.55
CA LYS A 318 12.42 3.84 10.22
C LYS A 318 13.88 3.76 9.71
N THR A 319 14.84 3.39 10.57
CA THR A 319 16.26 3.15 10.25
C THR A 319 16.55 1.74 9.73
N LEU A 320 15.57 0.83 9.82
CA LEU A 320 15.62 -0.54 9.31
C LEU A 320 14.60 -0.71 8.18
N THR A 321 14.90 -1.54 7.18
CA THR A 321 13.89 -1.98 6.21
C THR A 321 13.42 -3.39 6.53
N ILE A 322 12.14 -3.67 6.28
CA ILE A 322 11.50 -4.97 6.57
C ILE A 322 10.71 -5.45 5.35
N GLU A 323 10.82 -6.75 5.06
CA GLU A 323 10.11 -7.44 3.98
C GLU A 323 9.43 -8.69 4.57
N LEU A 324 8.10 -8.81 4.40
CA LEU A 324 7.33 -9.98 4.82
C LEU A 324 7.00 -10.81 3.59
N TYR A 325 7.42 -12.07 3.60
CA TYR A 325 7.01 -13.05 2.60
C TYR A 325 5.63 -13.61 2.99
N PRO A 326 4.84 -14.15 2.03
CA PRO A 326 3.60 -14.85 2.37
C PRO A 326 3.85 -16.02 3.34
N PRO A 327 2.92 -16.33 4.26
CA PRO A 327 2.97 -17.54 5.06
C PRO A 327 2.60 -18.78 4.22
N ASP A 328 3.04 -19.96 4.65
CA ASP A 328 2.73 -21.24 3.96
C ASP A 328 1.22 -21.55 3.88
N SER A 329 0.45 -21.01 4.83
CA SER A 329 -1.00 -21.20 4.97
C SER A 329 -1.63 -19.97 5.64
N THR A 330 -2.96 -19.83 5.51
CA THR A 330 -3.77 -18.86 6.27
C THR A 330 -4.65 -19.52 7.33
N THR A 331 -4.54 -20.85 7.52
CA THR A 331 -5.28 -21.62 8.52
C THR A 331 -4.32 -22.49 9.33
N ILE A 332 -4.33 -22.30 10.66
CA ILE A 332 -3.54 -23.08 11.61
C ILE A 332 -4.46 -24.14 12.23
N PRO A 333 -4.21 -25.45 12.02
CA PRO A 333 -4.99 -26.52 12.63
C PRO A 333 -5.02 -26.49 14.17
N ALA A 334 -5.90 -27.30 14.76
CA ALA A 334 -6.04 -27.42 16.21
C ALA A 334 -4.94 -28.32 16.84
N ASN A 335 -4.81 -28.24 18.17
CA ASN A 335 -4.07 -29.19 19.01
C ASN A 335 -2.59 -29.41 18.63
N ASN A 336 -1.91 -28.40 18.06
CA ASN A 336 -0.52 -28.49 17.59
C ASN A 336 -0.29 -29.65 16.59
N SER A 337 -1.20 -29.87 15.64
CA SER A 337 -1.00 -30.89 14.59
C SER A 337 -0.10 -30.41 13.45
N GLU A 338 -0.08 -29.10 13.15
CA GLU A 338 0.77 -28.47 12.13
C GLU A 338 1.20 -27.07 12.58
N GLU A 339 2.34 -26.61 12.04
CA GLU A 339 2.89 -25.25 12.24
C GLU A 339 2.84 -24.47 10.92
N ILE A 340 2.55 -23.16 10.97
CA ILE A 340 2.72 -22.28 9.81
C ILE A 340 4.08 -21.60 9.90
N ASN A 341 4.90 -21.69 8.85
CA ASN A 341 6.10 -20.88 8.72
C ASN A 341 5.82 -19.60 7.93
N GLN A 342 6.56 -18.54 8.22
CA GLN A 342 6.61 -17.31 7.44
C GLN A 342 8.01 -16.71 7.53
N ILE A 343 8.54 -16.22 6.40
CA ILE A 343 9.85 -15.59 6.34
C ILE A 343 9.70 -14.06 6.44
N ILE A 344 10.52 -13.45 7.30
CA ILE A 344 10.62 -12.01 7.48
C ILE A 344 12.10 -11.64 7.28
N LYS A 345 12.41 -10.77 6.32
CA LYS A 345 13.76 -10.23 6.16
C LYS A 345 13.84 -8.83 6.72
N ILE A 346 14.94 -8.51 7.40
CA ILE A 346 15.24 -7.18 7.94
C ILE A 346 16.64 -6.77 7.50
N SER A 347 16.78 -5.59 6.90
CA SER A 347 18.10 -5.00 6.62
C SER A 347 18.47 -4.01 7.72
N ASN A 348 19.63 -4.23 8.34
CA ASN A 348 20.19 -3.38 9.39
C ASN A 348 21.57 -2.84 8.95
N PRO A 349 21.62 -1.81 8.08
CA PRO A 349 22.89 -1.23 7.61
C PRO A 349 23.66 -0.51 8.72
N ASN A 350 22.95 0.03 9.73
CA ASN A 350 23.53 0.87 10.78
C ASN A 350 23.98 0.09 12.03
N LYS A 351 23.71 -1.22 12.12
CA LYS A 351 23.89 -2.04 13.32
C LYS A 351 23.15 -1.51 14.56
N GLU A 352 21.99 -0.88 14.35
CA GLU A 352 21.16 -0.37 15.43
C GLU A 352 20.44 -1.50 16.19
N LYS A 353 20.20 -1.32 17.49
CA LYS A 353 19.50 -2.31 18.32
C LYS A 353 18.11 -2.60 17.74
N LEU A 354 17.88 -3.85 17.36
CA LEU A 354 16.62 -4.30 16.79
C LEU A 354 15.47 -4.21 17.83
N ARG A 355 14.35 -3.62 17.40
CA ARG A 355 13.04 -3.69 18.06
C ARG A 355 11.95 -3.83 17.00
N MET A 356 10.84 -4.48 17.35
CA MET A 356 9.72 -4.75 16.42
C MET A 356 8.39 -4.69 17.18
N ARG A 357 7.34 -4.15 16.56
CA ARG A 357 5.95 -4.31 17.02
C ARG A 357 5.23 -5.25 16.05
N ILE A 358 4.58 -6.28 16.57
CA ILE A 358 3.80 -7.26 15.78
C ILE A 358 2.31 -7.11 16.04
N LYS A 359 1.49 -7.36 15.01
CA LYS A 359 0.03 -7.43 15.08
C LYS A 359 -0.48 -8.64 14.32
N LEU A 360 -1.35 -9.42 14.96
CA LEU A 360 -2.00 -10.60 14.41
C LEU A 360 -3.49 -10.32 14.32
N ASN A 361 -4.07 -10.51 13.13
CA ASN A 361 -5.52 -10.57 12.95
C ASN A 361 -5.87 -12.01 12.56
N TYR A 362 -6.83 -12.64 13.22
CA TYR A 362 -7.24 -14.03 12.94
C TYR A 362 -8.70 -14.30 13.34
N LEU A 363 -9.28 -15.38 12.83
CA LEU A 363 -10.58 -15.90 13.28
C LEU A 363 -10.35 -17.11 14.20
N PHE A 364 -10.89 -17.05 15.41
CA PHE A 364 -10.95 -18.18 16.34
C PHE A 364 -12.42 -18.55 16.59
N ASN A 365 -12.82 -19.76 16.23
CA ASN A 365 -14.22 -20.22 16.28
C ASN A 365 -15.20 -19.20 15.65
N ASN A 366 -14.86 -18.72 14.45
CA ASN A 366 -15.53 -17.65 13.69
C ASN A 366 -15.58 -16.25 14.36
N SER A 367 -15.06 -16.06 15.57
CA SER A 367 -14.90 -14.74 16.18
C SER A 367 -13.62 -14.07 15.69
N PRO A 368 -13.65 -12.79 15.25
CA PRO A 368 -12.45 -12.03 14.96
C PRO A 368 -11.67 -11.73 16.24
N MET A 369 -10.36 -12.00 16.18
CA MET A 369 -9.39 -11.75 17.25
C MET A 369 -8.26 -10.86 16.70
N SER A 370 -7.74 -9.99 17.57
CA SER A 370 -6.61 -9.11 17.29
C SER A 370 -5.66 -9.14 18.47
N ASP A 371 -4.42 -9.56 18.24
CA ASP A 371 -3.36 -9.60 19.26
C ASP A 371 -2.15 -8.78 18.82
N GLU A 372 -1.55 -8.04 19.74
CA GLU A 372 -0.38 -7.17 19.50
C GLU A 372 0.69 -7.40 20.58
N ALA A 373 1.97 -7.26 20.19
CA ALA A 373 3.10 -7.36 21.11
C ALA A 373 4.29 -6.51 20.66
N GLU A 374 5.14 -6.13 21.61
CA GLU A 374 6.40 -5.42 21.37
C GLU A 374 7.61 -6.28 21.74
N LEU A 375 8.53 -6.40 20.79
CA LEU A 375 9.74 -7.19 20.86
C LEU A 375 10.92 -6.23 20.99
N ASN A 376 11.37 -6.03 22.24
CA ASN A 376 12.46 -5.10 22.60
C ASN A 376 13.74 -5.83 23.11
N THR A 377 13.72 -7.17 23.03
CA THR A 377 14.62 -8.11 23.72
C THR A 377 15.34 -9.07 22.77
N PHE A 378 15.46 -8.74 21.48
CA PHE A 378 16.13 -9.58 20.48
C PHE A 378 17.57 -9.93 20.90
N PRO A 379 18.06 -11.15 20.58
CA PRO A 379 19.46 -11.54 20.81
C PRO A 379 20.45 -10.54 20.20
N GLU A 380 21.58 -10.28 20.85
CA GLU A 380 22.53 -9.26 20.39
C GLU A 380 23.17 -9.61 19.03
N GLN A 381 23.26 -10.91 18.73
CA GLN A 381 23.72 -11.45 17.45
C GLN A 381 22.80 -11.04 16.27
N CYS A 382 21.56 -10.59 16.54
CA CYS A 382 20.65 -10.09 15.52
C CYS A 382 21.00 -8.67 15.02
N TYR A 383 21.86 -7.92 15.72
CA TYR A 383 22.18 -6.52 15.35
C TYR A 383 23.66 -6.12 15.39
N ASN A 384 24.51 -6.77 16.20
CA ASN A 384 25.93 -6.39 16.39
C ASN A 384 26.84 -6.61 15.16
#